data_AF-A0A162KAX0-F1
#
_entry.id   AF-A0A162KAX0-F1
#
_cell.length_a   1.000
_cell.length_b   1.000
_cell.length_c   1.000
_cell.angle_alpha   90.00
_cell.angle_beta   90.00
_cell.angle_gamma   90.00
#
_symmetry.space_group_name_H-M   'P 1'
#
loop_
_entity.id
_entity.type
_entity.pdbx_description
1 polymer ?
#
loop_
_entity_poly.entity_id
_entity_poly.type
_entity_poly.pdbx_seq_one_letter_code
_entity_poly.pdbx_strand_id
1 'polypeptide(L)'
;MIVTTGPQLNGTWLTWKSFWYPDSQGPVWAYSVPNSVANQLNSAYSLMLDILTGQFWILVISTAIFLILRRKKVTHAVFKDMMPSLWNKNSDLFGAVTETTINMVTKNDNVQPSVRLWLTVLVVLALYAGQKALSILVAPKIILANAAPVDPTAIYIPSNAETGNSIVAARFVLNVPWALRALGTATAAIATLSAFVNVSQETVIGTWNGLGGPEDIKQVTYSYRVTGADMGLQRYPDLALTVNGSCFTEYSWYQGSGSLDDSPCINGDLYYWFGDPNDTFFASELAGPAPAATFVAGVPNLRGALPSSNATWAAIVSAVGKYSFTEGTDPWYRTETRSTNASTDIGAPYVVAPGRPALSCWEDNVWSYRGHRADVNSLGDLPGLDLSAGMQHVLRHYLSVPMVMEMSQYLGTSALVSGSSAIGAVIDAGANRFSTDLERLVVAAYVATTNVLTATTLYPYGASALVPNDVQSASGQVIDGVADFVVWTPEVAALNLVVVITIPVLLVAIYLCGVILLSATSLGKAKALGAVDLYFSLINAHPSAAIEFKPWNSAEWNLHHENEVPVPKPSPKAANAAEQKRIPDEPLVVNSESSMGKS
;
A
#
# COMPACT_ATOMS: atom_id res chain seq x y z
N MET A 1 0.76 6.11 2.19
CA MET A 1 2.15 5.99 1.71
C MET A 1 3.05 6.11 2.93
N ILE A 2 3.98 5.18 3.14
CA ILE A 2 4.76 5.18 4.39
C ILE A 2 5.97 6.12 4.30
N VAL A 3 6.08 7.00 5.29
CA VAL A 3 7.08 8.07 5.37
C VAL A 3 8.12 7.69 6.41
N THR A 4 9.12 6.88 6.05
CA THR A 4 10.08 6.32 7.03
C THR A 4 10.95 7.41 7.67
N THR A 5 10.68 7.76 8.94
CA THR A 5 11.36 8.83 9.68
C THR A 5 12.77 8.51 10.18
N GLY A 6 13.29 7.31 9.96
CA GLY A 6 14.65 6.92 10.35
C GLY A 6 15.00 5.48 9.99
N PRO A 7 16.29 5.12 9.97
CA PRO A 7 16.72 3.73 9.77
C PRO A 7 16.37 2.90 11.00
N GLN A 8 15.79 1.73 10.76
CA GLN A 8 15.55 0.72 11.79
C GLN A 8 16.86 0.02 12.17
N LEU A 9 17.06 -0.30 13.45
CA LEU A 9 18.26 -0.99 13.92
C LEU A 9 18.11 -2.51 13.78
N ASN A 10 19.19 -3.22 13.48
CA ASN A 10 19.18 -4.68 13.45
C ASN A 10 18.76 -5.24 14.82
N GLY A 11 17.68 -6.03 14.84
CA GLY A 11 17.02 -6.51 16.05
C GLY A 11 15.64 -5.88 16.34
N THR A 12 15.22 -4.82 15.62
CA THR A 12 13.84 -4.29 15.77
C THR A 12 12.79 -5.09 14.99
N TRP A 13 13.21 -6.08 14.18
CA TRP A 13 12.34 -6.86 13.30
C TRP A 13 12.59 -8.37 13.39
N LEU A 14 11.56 -9.15 13.07
CA LEU A 14 11.62 -10.61 13.03
C LEU A 14 11.70 -11.12 11.58
N THR A 15 12.80 -11.81 11.26
CA THR A 15 12.95 -12.56 10.00
C THR A 15 12.40 -13.99 10.15
N TRP A 16 12.11 -14.64 9.02
CA TRP A 16 11.62 -16.02 8.93
C TRP A 16 10.27 -16.27 9.63
N LYS A 17 9.45 -15.22 9.76
CA LYS A 17 8.17 -15.23 10.47
C LYS A 17 7.02 -14.95 9.51
N SER A 18 5.92 -15.70 9.64
CA SER A 18 4.66 -15.39 8.95
C SER A 18 3.90 -14.28 9.69
N PHE A 19 3.29 -13.38 8.93
CA PHE A 19 2.59 -12.20 9.44
C PHE A 19 1.52 -11.75 8.45
N TRP A 20 0.75 -10.72 8.82
CA TRP A 20 -0.16 -10.05 7.89
C TRP A 20 0.49 -8.74 7.44
N TYR A 21 0.79 -8.64 6.15
CA TYR A 21 1.29 -7.41 5.55
C TYR A 21 0.12 -6.45 5.32
N PRO A 22 0.20 -5.19 5.78
CA PRO A 22 -0.86 -4.22 5.57
C PRO A 22 -0.79 -3.64 4.15
N ASP A 23 -1.62 -4.16 3.24
CA ASP A 23 -1.89 -3.52 1.95
C ASP A 23 -3.15 -2.64 2.00
N SER A 24 -3.16 -1.64 1.14
CA SER A 24 -4.28 -0.76 0.78
C SER A 24 -5.59 -1.49 0.44
N GLN A 25 -5.55 -2.74 -0.04
CA GLN A 25 -6.73 -3.54 -0.36
C GLN A 25 -7.18 -4.47 0.79
N GLY A 26 -6.37 -4.60 1.85
CA GLY A 26 -6.62 -5.51 2.97
C GLY A 26 -5.34 -6.20 3.48
N PRO A 27 -5.43 -6.96 4.58
CA PRO A 27 -4.28 -7.68 5.13
C PRO A 27 -3.90 -8.87 4.24
N VAL A 28 -2.66 -8.87 3.72
CA VAL A 28 -2.12 -9.92 2.84
C VAL A 28 -1.26 -10.88 3.65
N TRP A 29 -1.47 -12.19 3.54
CA TRP A 29 -0.65 -13.16 4.26
C TRP A 29 0.78 -13.19 3.71
N ALA A 30 1.75 -12.90 4.57
CA ALA A 30 3.13 -12.63 4.20
C ALA A 30 4.15 -13.39 5.04
N TYR A 31 5.38 -13.47 4.54
CA TYR A 31 6.51 -14.13 5.20
C TYR A 31 7.78 -13.28 5.09
N SER A 32 8.43 -12.95 6.21
CA SER A 32 9.61 -12.08 6.21
C SER A 32 10.89 -12.86 5.89
N VAL A 33 11.71 -12.40 4.95
CA VAL A 33 13.05 -12.96 4.69
C VAL A 33 14.08 -11.86 4.47
N PRO A 34 15.38 -12.09 4.77
CA PRO A 34 16.44 -11.14 4.41
C PRO A 34 16.40 -10.80 2.91
N ASN A 35 16.61 -9.54 2.55
CA ASN A 35 16.47 -9.06 1.17
C ASN A 35 17.40 -9.82 0.19
N SER A 36 18.58 -10.25 0.64
CA SER A 36 19.47 -11.15 -0.12
C SER A 36 18.79 -12.47 -0.52
N VAL A 37 18.01 -13.08 0.36
CA VAL A 37 17.23 -14.30 0.12
C VAL A 37 16.03 -14.00 -0.79
N ALA A 38 15.34 -12.88 -0.59
CA ALA A 38 14.21 -12.47 -1.43
C ALA A 38 14.60 -12.34 -2.91
N ASN A 39 15.77 -11.76 -3.19
CA ASN A 39 16.30 -11.65 -4.56
C ASN A 39 16.66 -13.02 -5.15
N GLN A 40 17.27 -13.92 -4.37
CA GLN A 40 17.54 -15.30 -4.81
C GLN A 40 16.24 -16.06 -5.12
N LEU A 41 15.22 -15.91 -4.28
CA LEU A 41 13.88 -16.49 -4.51
C LEU A 41 13.22 -15.88 -5.75
N ASN A 42 13.31 -14.57 -5.98
CA ASN A 42 12.77 -13.94 -7.19
C ASN A 42 13.38 -14.54 -8.47
N SER A 43 14.70 -14.76 -8.50
CA SER A 43 15.36 -15.48 -9.60
C SER A 43 14.89 -16.93 -9.73
N ALA A 44 14.77 -17.66 -8.62
CA ALA A 44 14.30 -19.05 -8.62
C ALA A 44 12.84 -19.18 -9.11
N TYR A 45 11.96 -18.26 -8.71
CA TYR A 45 10.55 -18.23 -9.12
C TYR A 45 10.39 -17.80 -10.58
N SER A 46 11.25 -16.92 -11.10
CA SER A 46 11.34 -16.62 -12.53
C SER A 46 11.62 -17.89 -13.35
N LEU A 47 12.56 -18.72 -12.89
CA LEU A 47 12.90 -20.00 -13.51
C LEU A 47 11.77 -21.03 -13.36
N MET A 48 11.12 -21.12 -12.20
CA MET A 48 9.95 -22.00 -12.01
C MET A 48 8.79 -21.62 -12.95
N LEU A 49 8.53 -20.32 -13.16
CA LEU A 49 7.50 -19.85 -14.08
C LEU A 49 7.81 -20.16 -15.55
N ASP A 50 9.08 -20.09 -15.96
CA ASP A 50 9.50 -20.45 -17.32
C ASP A 50 9.34 -21.96 -17.57
N ILE A 51 9.71 -22.81 -16.60
CA ILE A 51 9.46 -24.26 -16.65
C ILE A 51 7.96 -24.56 -16.63
N LEU A 52 7.18 -23.92 -15.76
CA LEU A 52 5.73 -24.09 -15.66
C LEU A 52 5.05 -23.76 -17.00
N THR A 53 5.46 -22.66 -17.63
CA THR A 53 4.93 -22.26 -18.95
C THR A 53 5.33 -23.24 -20.05
N GLY A 54 6.57 -23.74 -20.04
CA GLY A 54 7.00 -24.82 -20.95
C GLY A 54 6.19 -26.11 -20.78
N GLN A 55 5.97 -26.57 -19.55
CA GLN A 55 5.14 -27.76 -19.27
C GLN A 55 3.67 -27.54 -19.64
N PHE A 56 3.14 -26.33 -19.47
CA PHE A 56 1.81 -25.95 -19.94
C PHE A 56 1.71 -26.04 -21.48
N TRP A 57 2.71 -25.56 -22.23
CA TRP A 57 2.75 -25.73 -23.69
C TRP A 57 2.84 -27.20 -24.11
N ILE A 58 3.66 -28.02 -23.45
CA ILE A 58 3.72 -29.47 -23.68
C ILE A 58 2.35 -30.12 -23.48
N LEU A 59 1.60 -29.73 -22.44
CA LEU A 59 0.22 -30.19 -22.20
C LEU A 59 -0.75 -29.76 -23.30
N VAL A 60 -0.71 -28.48 -23.71
CA VAL A 60 -1.58 -27.94 -24.78
C VAL A 60 -1.31 -28.65 -26.11
N ILE A 61 -0.04 -28.82 -26.49
CA ILE A 61 0.37 -29.54 -27.71
C ILE A 61 -0.09 -31.01 -27.62
N SER A 62 0.22 -31.72 -26.52
CA SER A 62 -0.18 -33.13 -26.35
C SER A 62 -1.70 -33.32 -26.42
N THR A 63 -2.47 -32.40 -25.83
CA THR A 63 -3.94 -32.43 -25.85
C THR A 63 -4.49 -32.13 -27.24
N ALA A 64 -3.90 -31.18 -27.97
CA ALA A 64 -4.27 -30.90 -29.36
C ALA A 64 -4.01 -32.12 -30.26
N ILE A 65 -2.84 -32.77 -30.13
CA ILE A 65 -2.49 -34.01 -30.85
C ILE A 65 -3.53 -35.11 -30.55
N PHE A 66 -3.88 -35.31 -29.28
CA PHE A 66 -4.88 -36.30 -28.86
C PHE A 66 -6.28 -36.01 -29.42
N LEU A 67 -6.72 -34.75 -29.41
CA LEU A 67 -8.01 -34.33 -29.95
C LEU A 67 -8.08 -34.44 -31.49
N ILE A 68 -6.96 -34.21 -32.19
CA ILE A 68 -6.83 -34.45 -33.63
C ILE A 68 -6.92 -35.95 -33.92
N LEU A 69 -6.12 -36.78 -33.23
CA LEU A 69 -6.14 -38.25 -33.34
C LEU A 69 -7.54 -38.85 -33.14
N ARG A 70 -8.34 -38.31 -32.20
CA ARG A 70 -9.69 -38.80 -31.91
C ARG A 70 -10.72 -38.50 -33.01
N ARG A 71 -10.43 -37.59 -33.96
CA ARG A 71 -11.33 -37.26 -35.09
C ARG A 71 -11.03 -38.17 -36.28
N LYS A 72 -11.96 -39.07 -36.65
CA LYS A 72 -11.84 -40.03 -37.77
C LYS A 72 -11.70 -39.43 -39.20
N LYS A 73 -11.41 -38.13 -39.35
CA LYS A 73 -11.25 -37.42 -40.64
C LYS A 73 -10.09 -36.40 -40.58
N VAL A 74 -8.87 -36.89 -40.39
CA VAL A 74 -7.64 -36.07 -40.48
C VAL A 74 -6.98 -36.30 -41.83
N THR A 75 -6.59 -35.22 -42.51
CA THR A 75 -5.85 -35.26 -43.78
C THR A 75 -4.41 -35.69 -43.55
N HIS A 76 -3.98 -36.79 -44.20
CA HIS A 76 -2.68 -37.43 -43.97
C HIS A 76 -1.45 -36.52 -44.12
N ALA A 77 -1.49 -35.50 -45.00
CA ALA A 77 -0.39 -34.55 -45.16
C ALA A 77 -0.07 -33.80 -43.86
N VAL A 78 -1.10 -33.33 -43.13
CA VAL A 78 -0.92 -32.64 -41.84
C VAL A 78 -0.29 -33.59 -40.82
N PHE A 79 -0.74 -34.85 -40.78
CA PHE A 79 -0.25 -35.82 -39.82
C PHE A 79 1.21 -36.25 -40.06
N LYS A 80 1.61 -36.39 -41.33
CA LYS A 80 2.95 -36.87 -41.72
C LYS A 80 4.05 -35.83 -41.46
N ASP A 81 3.82 -34.57 -41.81
CA ASP A 81 4.85 -33.54 -41.79
C ASP A 81 4.85 -32.68 -40.51
N MET A 82 3.68 -32.37 -39.94
CA MET A 82 3.55 -31.40 -38.84
C MET A 82 3.79 -32.05 -37.47
N MET A 83 3.23 -33.24 -37.24
CA MET A 83 3.24 -33.89 -35.94
C MET A 83 4.64 -34.24 -35.41
N PRO A 84 5.58 -34.75 -36.23
CA PRO A 84 6.93 -35.07 -35.78
C PRO A 84 7.73 -33.84 -35.32
N SER A 85 7.60 -32.71 -36.01
CA SER A 85 8.31 -31.46 -35.68
C SER A 85 7.77 -30.85 -34.38
N LEU A 86 6.44 -30.79 -34.21
CA LEU A 86 5.81 -30.36 -32.95
C LEU A 86 6.17 -31.24 -31.76
N TRP A 87 6.34 -32.55 -31.96
CA TRP A 87 6.69 -33.48 -30.88
C TRP A 87 8.16 -33.36 -30.47
N ASN A 88 9.08 -33.38 -31.44
CA ASN A 88 10.53 -33.31 -31.17
C ASN A 88 10.96 -31.98 -30.53
N LYS A 89 10.19 -30.91 -30.70
CA LYS A 89 10.46 -29.58 -30.13
C LYS A 89 9.37 -29.14 -29.14
N ASN A 90 8.67 -30.07 -28.50
CA ASN A 90 7.58 -29.75 -27.57
C ASN A 90 7.98 -28.81 -26.41
N SER A 91 9.27 -28.75 -26.05
CA SER A 91 9.86 -27.85 -25.06
C SER A 91 10.38 -26.51 -25.61
N ASP A 92 10.50 -26.36 -26.94
CA ASP A 92 10.90 -25.12 -27.63
C ASP A 92 9.79 -24.70 -28.59
N LEU A 93 8.84 -23.91 -28.07
CA LEU A 93 7.71 -23.36 -28.84
C LEU A 93 8.17 -22.59 -30.08
N PHE A 94 9.30 -21.88 -30.00
CA PHE A 94 9.81 -21.09 -31.12
C PHE A 94 10.32 -22.00 -32.23
N GLY A 95 11.21 -22.95 -31.91
CA GLY A 95 11.73 -23.92 -32.87
C GLY A 95 10.67 -24.87 -33.44
N ALA A 96 9.65 -25.24 -32.66
CA ALA A 96 8.54 -26.11 -33.08
C ALA A 96 7.64 -25.44 -34.12
N VAL A 97 7.23 -24.20 -33.87
CA VAL A 97 6.27 -23.52 -34.75
C VAL A 97 6.96 -22.83 -35.92
N THR A 98 8.21 -22.34 -35.79
CA THR A 98 8.97 -21.83 -36.94
C THR A 98 9.22 -22.92 -37.98
N GLU A 99 9.65 -24.12 -37.58
CA GLU A 99 9.90 -25.23 -38.51
C GLU A 99 8.64 -25.76 -39.18
N THR A 100 7.53 -25.94 -38.42
CA THR A 100 6.26 -26.32 -39.05
C THR A 100 5.70 -25.23 -39.96
N THR A 101 5.91 -23.95 -39.64
CA THR A 101 5.55 -22.83 -40.52
C THR A 101 6.36 -22.85 -41.82
N ILE A 102 7.68 -23.02 -41.74
CA ILE A 102 8.57 -23.14 -42.91
C ILE A 102 8.13 -24.32 -43.78
N ASN A 103 7.88 -25.49 -43.19
CA ASN A 103 7.46 -26.70 -43.90
C ASN A 103 6.04 -26.61 -44.50
N MET A 104 5.15 -25.78 -43.96
CA MET A 104 3.85 -25.49 -44.58
C MET A 104 3.95 -24.50 -45.74
N VAL A 105 4.86 -23.52 -45.65
CA VAL A 105 4.99 -22.46 -46.67
C VAL A 105 5.80 -22.93 -47.88
N THR A 106 6.78 -23.83 -47.72
CA THR A 106 7.53 -24.43 -48.84
C THR A 106 6.77 -25.49 -49.64
N LYS A 107 5.54 -25.84 -49.24
CA LYS A 107 4.72 -26.92 -49.84
C LYS A 107 3.40 -26.46 -50.48
N ASN A 108 3.13 -25.16 -50.55
CA ASN A 108 1.78 -24.65 -50.88
C ASN A 108 1.83 -23.53 -51.94
N ASP A 109 2.00 -23.92 -53.21
CA ASP A 109 2.30 -23.04 -54.34
C ASP A 109 1.22 -21.98 -54.67
N ASN A 110 0.03 -22.06 -54.09
CA ASN A 110 -1.18 -21.45 -54.65
C ASN A 110 -1.80 -20.29 -53.82
N VAL A 111 -1.09 -19.77 -52.81
CA VAL A 111 -1.50 -18.56 -52.06
C VAL A 111 -0.27 -17.74 -51.66
N GLN A 112 -0.34 -16.40 -51.72
CA GLN A 112 0.72 -15.47 -51.31
C GLN A 112 1.45 -15.91 -50.03
N PRO A 113 2.67 -16.49 -50.14
CA PRO A 113 3.28 -17.22 -49.03
C PRO A 113 3.82 -16.29 -47.95
N SER A 114 4.30 -15.11 -48.34
CA SER A 114 4.92 -14.11 -47.46
C SER A 114 3.97 -13.64 -46.35
N VAL A 115 2.73 -13.25 -46.67
CA VAL A 115 1.79 -12.69 -45.68
C VAL A 115 1.42 -13.71 -44.61
N ARG A 116 1.23 -14.99 -45.00
CA ARG A 116 0.93 -16.08 -44.06
C ARG A 116 2.14 -16.46 -43.20
N LEU A 117 3.34 -16.50 -43.79
CA LEU A 117 4.60 -16.69 -43.07
C LEU A 117 4.81 -15.59 -42.02
N TRP A 118 4.69 -14.32 -42.40
CA TRP A 118 4.90 -13.20 -41.47
C TRP A 118 3.87 -13.17 -40.34
N LEU A 119 2.59 -13.42 -40.61
CA LEU A 119 1.55 -13.44 -39.58
C LEU A 119 1.76 -14.59 -38.58
N THR A 120 2.13 -15.78 -39.06
CA THR A 120 2.43 -16.92 -38.16
C THR A 120 3.71 -16.71 -37.36
N VAL A 121 4.80 -16.21 -37.97
CA VAL A 121 6.02 -15.83 -37.24
C VAL A 121 5.74 -14.77 -36.18
N LEU A 122 4.89 -13.77 -36.46
CA LEU A 122 4.50 -12.74 -35.49
C LEU A 122 3.72 -13.34 -34.31
N VAL A 123 2.78 -14.26 -34.55
CA VAL A 123 2.06 -14.98 -33.49
C VAL A 123 3.02 -15.82 -32.63
N VAL A 124 3.99 -16.51 -33.22
CA VAL A 124 5.00 -17.30 -32.48
C VAL A 124 5.88 -16.39 -31.64
N LEU A 125 6.35 -15.27 -32.20
CA LEU A 125 7.13 -14.26 -31.49
C LEU A 125 6.32 -13.69 -30.31
N ALA A 126 5.03 -13.40 -30.50
CA ALA A 126 4.15 -12.90 -29.45
C ALA A 126 3.90 -13.93 -28.33
N LEU A 127 3.76 -15.22 -28.65
CA LEU A 127 3.63 -16.28 -27.64
C LEU A 127 4.92 -16.51 -26.87
N TYR A 128 6.08 -16.51 -27.54
CA TYR A 128 7.39 -16.62 -26.90
C TYR A 128 7.70 -15.40 -26.01
N ALA A 129 7.44 -14.18 -26.52
CA ALA A 129 7.53 -12.96 -25.74
C ALA A 129 6.56 -12.97 -24.56
N GLY A 130 5.34 -13.49 -24.73
CA GLY A 130 4.37 -13.69 -23.65
C GLY A 130 4.87 -14.63 -22.55
N GLN A 131 5.50 -15.75 -22.91
CA GLN A 131 6.13 -16.66 -21.95
C GLN A 131 7.24 -15.98 -21.14
N LYS A 132 8.16 -15.27 -21.78
CA LYS A 132 9.26 -14.57 -21.07
C LYS A 132 8.76 -13.34 -20.31
N ALA A 133 7.75 -12.64 -20.81
CA ALA A 133 7.09 -11.56 -20.08
C ALA A 133 6.39 -12.10 -18.82
N LEU A 134 5.78 -13.29 -18.86
CA LEU A 134 5.14 -13.87 -17.68
C LEU A 134 6.15 -14.12 -16.54
N SER A 135 7.30 -14.73 -16.81
CA SER A 135 8.32 -14.94 -15.77
C SER A 135 8.89 -13.62 -15.24
N ILE A 136 9.13 -12.62 -16.10
CA ILE A 136 9.65 -11.30 -15.71
C ILE A 136 8.62 -10.45 -14.94
N LEU A 137 7.33 -10.52 -15.27
CA LEU A 137 6.27 -9.66 -14.69
C LEU A 137 5.54 -10.28 -13.49
N VAL A 138 5.61 -11.60 -13.31
CA VAL A 138 4.96 -12.30 -12.19
C VAL A 138 5.95 -12.60 -11.07
N ALA A 139 7.21 -12.95 -11.35
CA ALA A 139 8.17 -13.28 -10.28
C ALA A 139 8.42 -12.11 -9.30
N PRO A 140 8.56 -10.83 -9.72
CA PRO A 140 8.71 -9.72 -8.77
C PRO A 140 7.52 -9.57 -7.81
N LYS A 141 6.32 -10.05 -8.18
CA LYS A 141 5.12 -10.03 -7.33
C LYS A 141 5.15 -11.04 -6.18
N ILE A 142 6.20 -11.87 -6.06
CA ILE A 142 6.45 -12.56 -4.79
C ILE A 142 6.88 -11.58 -3.70
N ILE A 143 7.47 -10.43 -4.03
CA ILE A 143 7.87 -9.40 -3.07
C ILE A 143 6.75 -8.36 -2.99
N LEU A 144 6.21 -8.14 -1.79
CA LEU A 144 5.21 -7.11 -1.51
C LEU A 144 5.88 -5.74 -1.31
N ALA A 145 6.80 -5.68 -0.33
CA ALA A 145 7.56 -4.48 0.02
C ALA A 145 8.76 -4.85 0.92
N ASN A 146 9.60 -3.85 1.22
CA ASN A 146 10.69 -3.94 2.19
C ASN A 146 10.15 -3.71 3.62
N ALA A 147 9.51 -4.73 4.18
CA ALA A 147 8.82 -4.68 5.47
C ALA A 147 8.93 -6.01 6.23
N ALA A 148 8.82 -5.94 7.55
CA ALA A 148 8.89 -7.08 8.46
C ALA A 148 8.00 -6.88 9.70
N PRO A 149 7.48 -7.94 10.34
CA PRO A 149 6.84 -7.83 11.64
C PRO A 149 7.88 -7.41 12.68
N VAL A 150 7.49 -6.49 13.57
CA VAL A 150 8.34 -5.97 14.65
C VAL A 150 8.73 -7.06 15.66
N ASP A 151 9.91 -6.94 16.28
CA ASP A 151 10.27 -7.72 17.47
C ASP A 151 9.62 -7.07 18.71
N PRO A 152 8.77 -7.79 19.49
CA PRO A 152 8.15 -7.25 20.69
C PRO A 152 9.16 -6.66 21.69
N THR A 153 10.35 -7.25 21.82
CA THR A 153 11.37 -6.87 22.80
C THR A 153 12.05 -5.54 22.48
N ALA A 154 11.99 -5.10 21.21
CA ALA A 154 12.50 -3.81 20.76
C ALA A 154 11.51 -2.65 20.99
N ILE A 155 10.28 -2.93 21.45
CA ILE A 155 9.24 -1.91 21.62
C ILE A 155 9.37 -1.23 22.98
N TYR A 156 9.50 0.09 22.94
CA TYR A 156 9.58 0.95 24.11
C TYR A 156 8.52 2.07 24.05
N ILE A 157 7.82 2.25 25.17
CA ILE A 157 6.89 3.35 25.41
C ILE A 157 7.19 3.89 26.81
N PRO A 158 7.59 5.17 26.98
CA PRO A 158 7.94 5.70 28.29
C PRO A 158 6.69 5.90 29.15
N SER A 159 6.60 5.24 30.31
CA SER A 159 5.39 5.27 31.14
C SER A 159 5.01 6.68 31.58
N ASN A 160 3.72 7.00 31.46
CA ASN A 160 3.14 8.28 31.87
C ASN A 160 2.68 8.32 33.34
N ALA A 161 2.71 7.18 34.05
CA ALA A 161 2.23 7.10 35.43
C ALA A 161 3.09 7.86 36.46
N GLU A 162 4.38 8.05 36.18
CA GLU A 162 5.32 8.72 37.07
C GLU A 162 5.40 10.24 36.80
N THR A 163 5.30 11.03 37.87
CA THR A 163 5.20 12.50 37.83
C THR A 163 6.41 13.24 38.39
N GLY A 164 7.47 12.53 38.81
CA GLY A 164 8.68 13.16 39.35
C GLY A 164 9.43 13.97 38.29
N ASN A 165 9.84 15.20 38.62
CA ASN A 165 10.42 16.17 37.66
C ASN A 165 11.59 15.61 36.83
N SER A 166 12.44 14.76 37.40
CA SER A 166 13.54 14.10 36.70
C SER A 166 13.07 13.10 35.64
N ILE A 167 11.99 12.37 35.92
CA ILE A 167 11.37 11.38 35.02
C ILE A 167 10.59 12.10 33.92
N VAL A 168 9.92 13.22 34.24
CA VAL A 168 9.28 14.09 33.24
C VAL A 168 10.32 14.68 32.29
N ALA A 169 11.43 15.19 32.80
CA ALA A 169 12.55 15.70 31.98
C ALA A 169 13.19 14.59 31.13
N ALA A 170 13.37 13.38 31.68
CA ALA A 170 13.86 12.23 30.94
C ALA A 170 12.89 11.79 29.82
N ARG A 171 11.58 11.74 30.09
CA ARG A 171 10.53 11.43 29.10
C ARG A 171 10.54 12.45 27.97
N PHE A 172 10.63 13.73 28.28
CA PHE A 172 10.78 14.80 27.29
C PHE A 172 12.00 14.55 26.39
N VAL A 173 13.19 14.39 26.97
CA VAL A 173 14.44 14.15 26.23
C VAL A 173 14.39 12.86 25.37
N LEU A 174 13.70 11.82 25.82
CA LEU A 174 13.47 10.59 25.04
C LEU A 174 12.53 10.81 23.85
N ASN A 175 11.57 11.73 23.94
CA ASN A 175 10.56 11.98 22.90
C ASN A 175 11.00 13.05 21.88
N VAL A 176 11.88 14.00 22.24
CA VAL A 176 12.45 15.01 21.30
C VAL A 176 12.98 14.40 19.98
N PRO A 177 13.74 13.27 19.98
CA PRO A 177 14.20 12.62 18.75
C PRO A 177 13.09 12.10 17.82
N TRP A 178 11.88 11.83 18.31
CA TRP A 178 10.73 11.47 17.45
C TRP A 178 10.19 12.70 16.74
N ALA A 179 9.92 13.78 17.49
CA ALA A 179 9.40 15.03 16.95
C ALA A 179 10.38 15.71 15.96
N LEU A 180 11.69 15.73 16.27
CA LEU A 180 12.71 16.26 15.36
C LEU A 180 12.78 15.47 14.04
N ARG A 181 12.60 14.14 14.06
CA ARG A 181 12.58 13.32 12.84
C ARG A 181 11.29 13.53 12.03
N ALA A 182 10.16 13.74 12.70
CA ALA A 182 8.91 14.09 12.05
C ALA A 182 9.00 15.47 11.37
N LEU A 183 9.47 16.50 12.08
CA LEU A 183 9.69 17.84 11.51
C LEU A 183 10.72 17.83 10.38
N GLY A 184 11.87 17.16 10.56
CA GLY A 184 12.91 17.09 9.53
C GLY A 184 12.39 16.48 8.23
N THR A 185 11.60 15.41 8.33
CA THR A 185 10.97 14.77 7.16
C THR A 185 9.87 15.65 6.57
N ALA A 186 9.04 16.29 7.39
CA ALA A 186 8.03 17.25 6.95
C ALA A 186 8.64 18.41 6.17
N THR A 187 9.72 19.02 6.67
CA THR A 187 10.43 20.11 5.97
C THR A 187 11.10 19.65 4.68
N ALA A 188 11.72 18.47 4.65
CA ALA A 188 12.40 17.96 3.46
C ALA A 188 11.43 17.53 2.34
N ALA A 189 10.17 17.20 2.68
CA ALA A 189 9.19 16.66 1.75
C ALA A 189 7.84 17.42 1.72
N ILE A 190 7.79 18.66 2.20
CA ILE A 190 6.53 19.42 2.35
C ILE A 190 5.71 19.49 1.04
N ALA A 191 6.39 19.68 -0.10
CA ALA A 191 5.78 19.78 -1.42
C ALA A 191 5.20 18.46 -1.98
N THR A 192 5.47 17.31 -1.34
CA THR A 192 4.82 16.02 -1.67
C THR A 192 3.90 15.53 -0.55
N LEU A 193 4.16 15.91 0.71
CA LEU A 193 3.33 15.56 1.86
C LEU A 193 2.06 16.41 1.97
N SER A 194 2.06 17.64 1.47
CA SER A 194 0.84 18.48 1.38
C SER A 194 -0.27 17.90 0.50
N ALA A 195 0.02 16.88 -0.33
CA ALA A 195 -1.00 16.11 -1.03
C ALA A 195 -1.85 15.20 -0.10
N PHE A 196 -1.40 14.97 1.14
CA PHE A 196 -2.09 14.16 2.15
C PHE A 196 -2.62 14.97 3.34
N VAL A 197 -2.29 16.27 3.40
CA VAL A 197 -2.62 17.20 4.48
C VAL A 197 -3.22 18.45 3.88
N ASN A 198 -4.51 18.67 4.10
CA ASN A 198 -5.21 19.85 3.65
C ASN A 198 -5.14 20.95 4.72
N VAL A 199 -4.40 22.02 4.45
CA VAL A 199 -4.36 23.22 5.31
C VAL A 199 -4.96 24.40 4.53
N SER A 200 -5.88 25.14 5.14
CA SER A 200 -6.50 26.29 4.48
C SER A 200 -5.54 27.46 4.36
N GLN A 201 -5.79 28.33 3.38
CA GLN A 201 -5.25 29.68 3.44
C GLN A 201 -5.85 30.44 4.63
N GLU A 202 -5.15 31.49 5.06
CA GLU A 202 -5.62 32.42 6.10
C GLU A 202 -6.94 33.06 5.70
N THR A 203 -7.96 32.99 6.57
CA THR A 203 -9.22 33.71 6.41
C THR A 203 -9.41 34.71 7.55
N VAL A 204 -9.85 35.93 7.24
CA VAL A 204 -10.19 36.93 8.28
C VAL A 204 -11.63 36.69 8.72
N ILE A 205 -11.83 36.44 10.01
CA ILE A 205 -13.13 36.10 10.61
C ILE A 205 -13.70 37.20 11.51
N GLY A 206 -12.90 38.23 11.80
CA GLY A 206 -13.29 39.39 12.58
C GLY A 206 -12.13 40.37 12.73
N THR A 207 -12.32 41.44 13.49
CA THR A 207 -11.26 42.39 13.85
C THR A 207 -11.25 42.64 15.36
N TRP A 208 -10.06 42.65 15.94
CA TRP A 208 -9.82 42.96 17.34
C TRP A 208 -9.49 44.45 17.48
N ASN A 209 -10.32 45.20 18.19
CA ASN A 209 -10.11 46.63 18.45
C ASN A 209 -9.32 46.83 19.75
N GLY A 210 -8.05 46.42 19.72
CA GLY A 210 -7.16 46.43 20.88
C GLY A 210 -6.46 47.77 21.14
N LEU A 211 -5.61 47.78 22.17
CA LEU A 211 -4.76 48.93 22.53
C LEU A 211 -3.80 49.34 21.39
N GLY A 212 -3.39 48.39 20.53
CA GLY A 212 -2.57 48.61 19.33
C GLY A 212 -3.35 49.01 18.06
N GLY A 213 -4.62 49.37 18.20
CA GLY A 213 -5.54 49.62 17.09
C GLY A 213 -6.25 48.35 16.58
N PRO A 214 -6.91 48.41 15.41
CA PRO A 214 -7.55 47.25 14.80
C PRO A 214 -6.52 46.27 14.25
N GLU A 215 -6.58 45.01 14.67
CA GLU A 215 -5.87 43.89 14.06
C GLU A 215 -6.85 42.81 13.55
N ASP A 216 -6.50 42.10 12.48
CA ASP A 216 -7.35 41.05 11.89
C ASP A 216 -7.31 39.78 12.75
N ILE A 217 -8.49 39.24 13.07
CA ILE A 217 -8.64 37.90 13.63
C ILE A 217 -8.57 36.91 12.46
N LYS A 218 -7.44 36.20 12.34
CA LYS A 218 -7.19 35.22 11.28
C LYS A 218 -7.50 33.80 11.75
N GLN A 219 -8.10 32.98 10.89
CA GLN A 219 -8.35 31.56 11.08
C GLN A 219 -7.62 30.73 10.00
N VAL A 220 -7.13 29.55 10.40
CA VAL A 220 -6.65 28.49 9.51
C VAL A 220 -7.29 27.17 9.94
N THR A 221 -7.90 26.43 9.01
CA THR A 221 -8.38 25.07 9.24
C THR A 221 -7.38 24.05 8.70
N TYR A 222 -7.35 22.85 9.27
CA TYR A 222 -6.52 21.76 8.78
C TYR A 222 -7.24 20.41 8.88
N SER A 223 -6.91 19.49 7.98
CA SER A 223 -7.35 18.11 8.08
C SER A 223 -6.40 17.13 7.40
N TYR A 224 -6.29 15.94 7.96
CA TYR A 224 -5.53 14.82 7.38
C TYR A 224 -6.15 13.47 7.76
N ARG A 225 -5.78 12.41 7.05
CA ARG A 225 -6.29 11.06 7.29
C ARG A 225 -5.13 10.06 7.25
N VAL A 226 -5.06 9.22 8.28
CA VAL A 226 -4.04 8.16 8.41
C VAL A 226 -4.75 6.82 8.53
N THR A 227 -4.39 5.87 7.67
CA THR A 227 -4.93 4.49 7.74
C THR A 227 -4.05 3.59 8.59
N GLY A 228 -4.61 2.46 9.02
CA GLY A 228 -3.85 1.37 9.64
C GLY A 228 -2.75 0.85 8.70
N ALA A 229 -2.92 0.96 7.38
CA ALA A 229 -1.86 0.62 6.43
C ALA A 229 -0.69 1.61 6.46
N ASP A 230 -0.97 2.90 6.66
CA ASP A 230 0.05 3.93 6.79
C ASP A 230 0.80 3.83 8.14
N MET A 231 0.10 3.44 9.22
CA MET A 231 0.69 3.16 10.55
C MET A 231 1.38 1.78 10.64
N GLY A 232 1.06 0.84 9.74
CA GLY A 232 1.65 -0.50 9.70
C GLY A 232 0.90 -1.59 10.47
N LEU A 233 -0.34 -1.35 10.89
CA LEU A 233 -1.18 -2.31 11.63
C LEU A 233 -1.47 -3.56 10.78
N GLN A 234 -0.92 -4.70 11.18
CA GLN A 234 -0.90 -5.94 10.39
C GLN A 234 -2.29 -6.43 9.95
N ARG A 235 -3.28 -6.34 10.85
CA ARG A 235 -4.61 -6.97 10.67
C ARG A 235 -5.71 -6.00 10.23
N TYR A 236 -5.54 -4.70 10.44
CA TYR A 236 -6.59 -3.68 10.29
C TYR A 236 -6.14 -2.49 9.42
N PRO A 237 -5.70 -2.73 8.17
CA PRO A 237 -5.29 -1.64 7.28
C PRO A 237 -6.44 -0.67 6.93
N ASP A 238 -7.70 -1.13 7.03
CA ASP A 238 -8.93 -0.37 6.79
C ASP A 238 -9.41 0.49 7.98
N LEU A 239 -8.80 0.33 9.17
CA LEU A 239 -8.95 1.27 10.28
C LEU A 239 -8.38 2.63 9.85
N ALA A 240 -9.04 3.74 10.14
CA ALA A 240 -8.54 5.06 9.79
C ALA A 240 -8.88 6.13 10.83
N LEU A 241 -7.83 6.82 11.30
CA LEU A 241 -7.95 8.07 12.04
C LEU A 241 -8.14 9.21 11.03
N THR A 242 -9.20 9.98 11.21
CA THR A 242 -9.44 11.24 10.50
C THR A 242 -9.32 12.38 11.49
N VAL A 243 -8.41 13.31 11.20
CA VAL A 243 -8.12 14.48 12.02
C VAL A 243 -8.67 15.70 11.32
N ASN A 244 -9.49 16.48 12.00
CA ASN A 244 -9.93 17.81 11.53
C ASN A 244 -9.70 18.81 12.65
N GLY A 245 -9.09 19.94 12.37
CA GLY A 245 -8.87 20.99 13.36
C GLY A 245 -8.99 22.39 12.79
N SER A 246 -9.00 23.36 13.68
CA SER A 246 -8.98 24.76 13.34
C SER A 246 -8.29 25.56 14.42
N CYS A 247 -7.48 26.52 13.99
CA CYS A 247 -6.79 27.48 14.83
C CYS A 247 -7.17 28.90 14.44
N PHE A 248 -7.26 29.81 15.40
CA PHE A 248 -7.45 31.25 15.16
C PHE A 248 -6.65 32.10 16.14
N THR A 249 -6.30 33.32 15.72
CA THR A 249 -5.55 34.28 16.53
C THR A 249 -6.44 34.86 17.63
N GLU A 250 -6.13 34.57 18.88
CA GLU A 250 -6.89 35.00 20.05
C GLU A 250 -6.15 36.12 20.79
N TYR A 251 -6.80 37.28 20.86
CA TYR A 251 -6.25 38.51 21.41
C TYR A 251 -6.78 38.83 22.82
N SER A 252 -7.94 38.29 23.21
CA SER A 252 -8.58 38.59 24.50
C SER A 252 -7.82 38.02 25.70
N TRP A 253 -6.91 37.07 25.47
CA TRP A 253 -6.06 36.47 26.49
C TRP A 253 -4.90 37.39 26.92
N TYR A 254 -4.49 38.34 26.08
CA TYR A 254 -3.43 39.31 26.38
C TYR A 254 -3.92 40.36 27.39
N GLN A 255 -3.20 40.49 28.51
CA GLN A 255 -3.57 41.35 29.65
C GLN A 255 -2.78 42.66 29.70
N GLY A 256 -1.77 42.83 28.84
CA GLY A 256 -0.86 43.96 28.84
C GLY A 256 0.60 43.52 28.90
N SER A 257 1.50 44.39 28.45
CA SER A 257 2.93 44.26 28.69
C SER A 257 3.29 44.76 30.09
N GLY A 258 4.23 44.09 30.75
CA GLY A 258 4.74 44.46 32.06
C GLY A 258 6.22 44.10 32.23
N SER A 259 6.79 44.55 33.35
CA SER A 259 8.13 44.16 33.78
C SER A 259 8.06 43.09 34.88
N LEU A 260 8.91 42.06 34.77
CA LEU A 260 9.07 41.08 35.84
C LEU A 260 9.85 41.70 37.01
N ASP A 261 9.42 41.43 38.25
CA ASP A 261 10.13 41.72 39.50
C ASP A 261 10.74 43.13 39.62
N ASP A 262 9.93 44.18 39.38
CA ASP A 262 10.31 45.60 39.40
C ASP A 262 11.51 45.98 38.51
N SER A 263 11.95 45.10 37.61
CA SER A 263 13.14 45.28 36.76
C SER A 263 12.79 46.05 35.47
N PRO A 264 13.16 47.33 35.33
CA PRO A 264 12.77 48.17 34.18
C PRO A 264 13.48 47.81 32.87
N CYS A 265 14.18 46.67 32.82
CA CYS A 265 14.99 46.20 31.70
C CYS A 265 14.42 44.94 31.03
N ILE A 266 13.37 44.34 31.57
CA ILE A 266 12.75 43.11 31.05
C ILE A 266 11.30 43.42 30.69
N ASN A 267 11.04 43.70 29.42
CA ASN A 267 9.67 43.77 28.92
C ASN A 267 9.17 42.35 28.57
N GLY A 268 7.88 42.13 28.76
CA GLY A 268 7.19 40.94 28.29
C GLY A 268 5.67 41.11 28.37
N ASP A 269 4.96 40.24 27.67
CA ASP A 269 3.51 40.24 27.54
C ASP A 269 2.90 39.16 28.44
N LEU A 270 1.90 39.55 29.25
CA LEU A 270 1.16 38.63 30.11
C LEU A 270 -0.09 38.09 29.39
N TYR A 271 -0.30 36.78 29.46
CA TYR A 271 -1.44 36.07 28.90
C TYR A 271 -2.15 35.21 29.95
N TYR A 272 -3.48 35.16 29.89
CA TYR A 272 -4.32 34.19 30.58
C TYR A 272 -4.78 33.14 29.58
N TRP A 273 -4.19 31.95 29.55
CA TRP A 273 -4.55 30.97 28.52
C TRP A 273 -5.97 30.46 28.74
N PHE A 274 -6.71 30.26 27.65
CA PHE A 274 -8.16 29.98 27.68
C PHE A 274 -9.02 31.00 28.47
N GLY A 275 -8.45 32.16 28.83
CA GLY A 275 -9.11 33.21 29.60
C GLY A 275 -9.14 32.99 31.12
N ASP A 276 -8.41 32.01 31.68
CA ASP A 276 -8.38 31.78 33.13
C ASP A 276 -7.28 32.63 33.82
N PRO A 277 -7.62 33.54 34.75
CA PRO A 277 -6.65 34.42 35.41
C PRO A 277 -5.73 33.71 36.42
N ASN A 278 -5.99 32.44 36.76
CA ASN A 278 -5.07 31.63 37.56
C ASN A 278 -3.92 31.06 36.71
N ASP A 279 -4.12 30.97 35.40
CA ASP A 279 -3.41 30.07 34.49
C ASP A 279 -2.64 30.92 33.46
N THR A 280 -1.52 31.44 33.94
CA THR A 280 -0.84 32.60 33.33
C THR A 280 0.48 32.25 32.64
N PHE A 281 0.79 32.95 31.55
CA PHE A 281 2.06 32.85 30.82
C PHE A 281 2.66 34.24 30.56
N PHE A 282 3.97 34.37 30.76
CA PHE A 282 4.72 35.60 30.49
C PHE A 282 5.66 35.39 29.30
N ALA A 283 5.29 35.93 28.14
CA ALA A 283 6.10 35.87 26.93
C ALA A 283 7.14 37.00 26.97
N SER A 284 8.43 36.68 26.83
CA SER A 284 9.49 37.69 26.95
C SER A 284 10.73 37.34 26.13
N GLU A 285 11.57 38.33 25.86
CA GLU A 285 12.89 38.16 25.25
C GLU A 285 13.76 37.12 25.97
N LEU A 286 13.55 36.92 27.28
CA LEU A 286 14.27 35.95 28.12
C LEU A 286 13.98 34.47 27.79
N ALA A 287 12.97 34.16 26.97
CA ALA A 287 12.64 32.77 26.59
C ALA A 287 13.76 32.05 25.78
N GLY A 288 14.75 32.80 25.29
CA GLY A 288 15.88 32.32 24.50
C GLY A 288 16.37 33.41 23.55
N PRO A 289 17.48 33.22 22.82
CA PRO A 289 17.90 34.19 21.81
C PRO A 289 16.85 34.31 20.70
N ALA A 290 16.52 33.19 20.06
CA ALA A 290 15.49 33.08 19.01
C ALA A 290 14.06 33.06 19.59
N PRO A 291 13.01 33.31 18.78
CA PRO A 291 11.62 33.08 19.18
C PRO A 291 11.36 31.64 19.63
N ALA A 292 10.49 31.49 20.62
CA ALA A 292 9.99 30.21 21.11
C ALA A 292 8.45 30.24 21.16
N ALA A 293 7.82 29.07 21.09
CA ALA A 293 6.39 28.93 21.34
C ALA A 293 6.15 27.94 22.48
N THR A 294 5.22 28.27 23.38
CA THR A 294 4.75 27.40 24.45
C THR A 294 3.38 26.88 24.08
N PHE A 295 3.23 25.55 24.11
CA PHE A 295 2.02 24.85 23.69
C PHE A 295 1.34 24.20 24.90
N VAL A 296 0.06 24.47 25.12
CA VAL A 296 -0.71 24.00 26.28
C VAL A 296 -1.99 23.29 25.84
N ALA A 297 -2.37 22.25 26.57
CA ALA A 297 -3.64 21.54 26.37
C ALA A 297 -4.78 22.35 26.98
N GLY A 298 -5.93 22.36 26.31
CA GLY A 298 -7.15 23.02 26.79
C GLY A 298 -8.11 22.07 27.52
N VAL A 299 -9.26 22.62 27.91
CA VAL A 299 -10.25 21.89 28.72
C VAL A 299 -10.93 20.79 27.87
N PRO A 300 -10.92 19.51 28.30
CA PRO A 300 -11.39 18.36 27.50
C PRO A 300 -12.93 18.22 27.44
N ASN A 301 -13.68 19.31 27.65
CA ASN A 301 -15.15 19.30 27.77
C ASN A 301 -15.88 19.88 26.55
N LEU A 302 -15.15 20.22 25.48
CA LEU A 302 -15.74 20.67 24.22
C LEU A 302 -16.13 19.47 23.35
N ARG A 303 -17.36 19.48 22.82
CA ARG A 303 -17.88 18.36 22.02
C ARG A 303 -17.32 18.40 20.60
N GLY A 304 -16.94 17.25 20.07
CA GLY A 304 -16.51 17.06 18.69
C GLY A 304 -17.60 16.46 17.82
N ALA A 305 -17.21 15.72 16.78
CA ALA A 305 -18.12 14.79 16.11
C ALA A 305 -18.59 13.66 17.06
N LEU A 306 -17.81 13.38 18.12
CA LEU A 306 -18.13 12.46 19.22
C LEU A 306 -17.92 13.17 20.58
N PRO A 307 -18.42 12.60 21.70
CA PRO A 307 -18.36 13.26 23.00
C PRO A 307 -16.95 13.48 23.57
N SER A 308 -15.94 12.67 23.18
CA SER A 308 -14.54 12.82 23.64
C SER A 308 -13.51 12.91 22.51
N SER A 309 -13.93 13.10 21.26
CA SER A 309 -13.01 13.21 20.11
C SER A 309 -12.36 14.58 19.94
N ASN A 310 -12.95 15.64 20.50
CA ASN A 310 -12.44 17.02 20.40
C ASN A 310 -11.58 17.37 21.62
N ALA A 311 -10.34 17.76 21.36
CA ALA A 311 -9.46 18.36 22.32
C ALA A 311 -9.06 19.77 21.86
N THR A 312 -9.10 20.73 22.79
CA THR A 312 -8.52 22.06 22.56
C THR A 312 -7.05 22.09 22.92
N TRP A 313 -6.32 22.98 22.26
CA TRP A 313 -4.94 23.31 22.57
C TRP A 313 -4.66 24.76 22.19
N ALA A 314 -3.56 25.31 22.70
CA ALA A 314 -3.15 26.67 22.41
C ALA A 314 -1.64 26.77 22.19
N ALA A 315 -1.22 27.83 21.49
CA ALA A 315 0.17 28.23 21.37
C ALA A 315 0.34 29.71 21.72
N ILE A 316 1.34 30.04 22.53
CA ILE A 316 1.71 31.42 22.87
C ILE A 316 3.16 31.65 22.44
N VAL A 317 3.41 32.69 21.65
CA VAL A 317 4.70 32.94 21.00
C VAL A 317 5.50 34.01 21.72
N SER A 318 6.67 33.63 22.26
CA SER A 318 7.67 34.53 22.81
C SER A 318 8.52 35.15 21.70
N ALA A 319 7.89 36.02 20.90
CA ALA A 319 8.55 36.84 19.87
C ALA A 319 8.61 38.34 20.22
N VAL A 320 7.89 38.81 21.25
CA VAL A 320 7.94 40.22 21.70
C VAL A 320 9.39 40.69 21.93
N GLY A 321 9.71 41.90 21.49
CA GLY A 321 11.04 42.51 21.65
C GLY A 321 12.13 41.96 20.74
N LYS A 322 11.90 40.88 19.97
CA LYS A 322 12.88 40.35 19.02
C LYS A 322 13.09 41.32 17.86
N TYR A 323 14.35 41.52 17.47
CA TYR A 323 14.69 42.41 16.37
C TYR A 323 14.37 41.77 15.01
N SER A 324 14.13 42.57 13.99
CA SER A 324 13.92 42.09 12.63
C SER A 324 14.69 42.90 11.59
N PHE A 325 15.19 42.21 10.56
CA PHE A 325 15.76 42.81 9.36
C PHE A 325 14.68 43.48 8.47
N THR A 326 13.45 43.00 8.56
CA THR A 326 12.32 43.31 7.66
C THR A 326 11.06 43.68 8.44
N GLU A 327 10.13 44.37 7.79
CA GLU A 327 8.82 44.69 8.37
C GLU A 327 7.90 43.46 8.34
N GLY A 328 7.45 43.03 9.52
CA GLY A 328 6.46 41.97 9.68
C GLY A 328 5.04 42.52 9.80
N THR A 329 4.11 41.95 9.04
CA THR A 329 2.67 42.29 9.07
C THR A 329 1.77 41.13 9.52
N ASP A 330 2.35 39.97 9.80
CA ASP A 330 1.62 38.81 10.33
C ASP A 330 1.31 38.96 11.83
N PRO A 331 0.16 38.52 12.35
CA PRO A 331 -0.22 38.78 13.75
C PRO A 331 0.82 38.36 14.79
N TRP A 332 1.50 37.22 14.62
CA TRP A 332 2.57 36.75 15.51
C TRP A 332 3.87 37.55 15.38
N TYR A 333 4.18 38.04 14.18
CA TYR A 333 5.47 38.66 13.84
C TYR A 333 5.36 40.15 13.52
N ARG A 334 4.23 40.79 13.88
CA ARG A 334 3.97 42.21 13.60
C ARG A 334 5.06 43.08 14.21
N THR A 335 5.73 43.88 13.38
CA THR A 335 6.82 44.76 13.83
C THR A 335 6.42 46.22 13.92
N GLU A 336 7.11 46.95 14.79
CA GLU A 336 7.20 48.40 14.78
C GLU A 336 8.63 48.88 14.44
N THR A 337 8.76 50.14 14.00
CA THR A 337 10.07 50.74 13.71
C THR A 337 10.81 51.03 15.01
N ARG A 338 12.02 50.48 15.15
CA ARG A 338 12.88 50.66 16.32
C ARG A 338 13.24 52.14 16.51
N SER A 339 13.14 52.65 17.74
CA SER A 339 13.50 54.03 18.06
C SER A 339 14.97 54.32 17.71
N THR A 340 15.20 55.39 16.95
CA THR A 340 16.52 55.82 16.45
C THR A 340 17.50 56.27 17.55
N ASN A 341 17.04 56.39 18.79
CA ASN A 341 17.86 56.76 19.95
C ASN A 341 18.69 55.58 20.51
N ALA A 342 18.43 54.34 20.08
CA ALA A 342 19.16 53.16 20.54
C ALA A 342 20.56 53.07 19.89
N SER A 343 21.60 53.42 20.64
CA SER A 343 22.99 53.66 20.18
C SER A 343 23.77 52.47 19.60
N THR A 344 23.12 51.32 19.40
CA THR A 344 23.69 50.12 18.77
C THR A 344 23.07 49.90 17.40
N ASP A 345 23.85 50.11 16.34
CA ASP A 345 23.47 49.62 15.01
C ASP A 345 23.69 48.10 14.94
N ILE A 346 22.59 47.36 14.90
CA ILE A 346 22.55 45.89 14.82
C ILE A 346 22.14 45.46 13.38
N GLY A 347 21.98 46.41 12.44
CA GLY A 347 21.46 46.14 11.10
C GLY A 347 19.98 45.72 11.05
N ALA A 348 19.26 45.86 12.17
CA ALA A 348 17.88 45.43 12.36
C ALA A 348 17.00 46.64 12.77
N PRO A 349 16.37 47.33 11.80
CA PRO A 349 15.62 48.57 12.07
C PRO A 349 14.21 48.34 12.61
N TYR A 350 13.76 47.10 12.72
CA TYR A 350 12.45 46.71 13.20
C TYR A 350 12.55 45.91 14.52
N VAL A 351 11.48 45.95 15.31
CA VAL A 351 11.31 45.11 16.50
C VAL A 351 9.89 44.55 16.53
N VAL A 352 9.70 43.29 16.94
CA VAL A 352 8.38 42.68 17.08
C VAL A 352 7.62 43.38 18.20
N ALA A 353 6.47 43.97 17.85
CA ALA A 353 5.65 44.77 18.74
C ALA A 353 4.99 43.90 19.83
N PRO A 354 4.71 44.47 21.02
CA PRO A 354 3.98 43.75 22.06
C PRO A 354 2.54 43.41 21.68
N GLY A 355 1.90 42.59 22.51
CA GLY A 355 0.49 42.21 22.41
C GLY A 355 0.17 41.35 21.20
N ARG A 356 1.11 40.48 20.79
CA ARG A 356 0.87 39.51 19.70
C ARG A 356 -0.16 38.47 20.18
N PRO A 357 -1.10 38.03 19.34
CA PRO A 357 -2.15 37.11 19.78
C PRO A 357 -1.61 35.73 20.10
N ALA A 358 -2.24 35.06 21.06
CA ALA A 358 -2.13 33.62 21.19
C ALA A 358 -2.81 32.94 19.98
N LEU A 359 -2.58 31.66 19.80
CA LEU A 359 -3.34 30.83 18.85
C LEU A 359 -4.22 29.89 19.66
N SER A 360 -5.54 30.00 19.47
CA SER A 360 -6.54 29.13 20.09
C SER A 360 -6.98 28.08 19.06
N CYS A 361 -6.86 26.80 19.40
CA CYS A 361 -7.07 25.69 18.49
C CYS A 361 -8.00 24.62 19.07
N TRP A 362 -8.71 23.92 18.18
CA TRP A 362 -9.35 22.64 18.46
C TRP A 362 -8.96 21.60 17.41
N GLU A 363 -8.94 20.32 17.81
CA GLU A 363 -8.69 19.16 16.96
C GLU A 363 -9.69 18.04 17.31
N ASP A 364 -10.43 17.55 16.31
CA ASP A 364 -11.43 16.49 16.41
C ASP A 364 -10.88 15.19 15.77
N ASN A 365 -10.53 14.23 16.63
CA ASN A 365 -9.83 13.00 16.31
C ASN A 365 -10.79 11.81 16.26
N VAL A 366 -11.24 11.48 15.05
CA VAL A 366 -12.28 10.47 14.81
C VAL A 366 -11.70 9.21 14.18
N TRP A 367 -11.73 8.12 14.93
CA TRP A 367 -11.42 6.79 14.42
C TRP A 367 -12.61 6.24 13.64
N SER A 368 -12.33 5.51 12.56
CA SER A 368 -13.35 4.94 11.69
C SER A 368 -12.94 3.56 11.19
N TYR A 369 -13.90 2.63 11.19
CA TYR A 369 -13.71 1.25 10.72
C TYR A 369 -15.04 0.71 10.19
N ARG A 370 -15.05 0.23 8.94
CA ARG A 370 -16.22 -0.39 8.29
C ARG A 370 -17.54 0.38 8.50
N GLY A 371 -17.49 1.69 8.27
CA GLY A 371 -18.63 2.62 8.40
C GLY A 371 -18.96 3.09 9.82
N HIS A 372 -18.41 2.46 10.85
CA HIS A 372 -18.58 2.83 12.26
C HIS A 372 -17.51 3.85 12.68
N ARG A 373 -17.77 4.60 13.76
CA ARG A 373 -16.89 5.66 14.28
C ARG A 373 -16.76 5.58 15.79
N ALA A 374 -15.57 5.91 16.30
CA ALA A 374 -15.23 5.96 17.72
C ALA A 374 -14.18 7.05 17.99
N ASP A 375 -13.99 7.39 19.26
CA ASP A 375 -12.78 8.05 19.75
C ASP A 375 -11.72 7.01 20.15
N VAL A 376 -10.51 7.44 20.50
CA VAL A 376 -9.40 6.51 20.82
C VAL A 376 -9.68 5.67 22.07
N ASN A 377 -10.53 6.17 22.97
CA ASN A 377 -10.95 5.47 24.18
C ASN A 377 -11.88 4.31 23.81
N SER A 378 -12.89 4.57 22.98
CA SER A 378 -13.92 3.63 22.55
C SER A 378 -13.50 2.74 21.36
N LEU A 379 -12.21 2.68 21.02
CA LEU A 379 -11.68 1.88 19.90
C LEU A 379 -12.05 0.39 20.00
N GLY A 380 -12.10 -0.16 21.22
CA GLY A 380 -12.45 -1.57 21.46
C GLY A 380 -13.93 -1.91 21.23
N ASP A 381 -14.80 -0.89 21.12
CA ASP A 381 -16.25 -1.05 20.94
C ASP A 381 -16.67 -1.06 19.45
N LEU A 382 -15.71 -0.88 18.53
CA LEU A 382 -15.97 -0.87 17.08
C LEU A 382 -16.29 -2.30 16.57
N PRO A 383 -17.47 -2.53 15.95
CA PRO A 383 -17.91 -3.88 15.61
C PRO A 383 -17.02 -4.53 14.54
N GLY A 384 -16.42 -5.66 14.92
CA GLY A 384 -15.50 -6.42 14.07
C GLY A 384 -14.05 -5.92 14.06
N LEU A 385 -13.68 -4.99 14.95
CA LEU A 385 -12.31 -4.59 15.23
C LEU A 385 -11.81 -5.32 16.50
N ASP A 386 -11.13 -6.44 16.32
CA ASP A 386 -10.55 -7.24 17.42
C ASP A 386 -9.10 -6.76 17.69
N LEU A 387 -8.97 -5.49 18.06
CA LEU A 387 -7.68 -4.85 18.32
C LEU A 387 -7.16 -5.28 19.69
N SER A 388 -5.97 -5.89 19.73
CA SER A 388 -5.35 -6.40 20.96
C SER A 388 -5.20 -5.33 22.03
N ALA A 389 -5.37 -5.70 23.30
CA ALA A 389 -5.35 -4.75 24.43
C ALA A 389 -4.03 -3.96 24.51
N GLY A 390 -2.90 -4.61 24.20
CA GLY A 390 -1.61 -3.95 24.05
C GLY A 390 -1.61 -2.86 22.97
N MET A 391 -2.14 -3.15 21.77
CA MET A 391 -2.22 -2.18 20.68
C MET A 391 -3.22 -1.05 20.97
N GLN A 392 -4.36 -1.34 21.62
CA GLN A 392 -5.25 -0.28 22.12
C GLN A 392 -4.54 0.65 23.11
N HIS A 393 -3.67 0.12 23.98
CA HIS A 393 -2.86 0.91 24.90
C HIS A 393 -1.86 1.81 24.16
N VAL A 394 -1.12 1.29 23.16
CA VAL A 394 -0.20 2.10 22.35
C VAL A 394 -0.91 3.26 21.65
N LEU A 395 -2.06 2.99 21.00
CA LEU A 395 -2.81 4.04 20.31
C LEU A 395 -3.38 5.08 21.29
N ARG A 396 -3.90 4.68 22.46
CA ARG A 396 -4.34 5.63 23.49
C ARG A 396 -3.19 6.44 24.07
N HIS A 397 -1.99 5.87 24.22
CA HIS A 397 -0.84 6.56 24.78
C HIS A 397 -0.41 7.77 23.94
N TYR A 398 -0.37 7.64 22.61
CA TYR A 398 0.14 8.68 21.70
C TYR A 398 -0.93 9.41 20.86
N LEU A 399 -2.17 8.91 20.80
CA LEU A 399 -3.25 9.48 19.95
C LEU A 399 -4.52 9.83 20.75
N SER A 400 -4.37 10.09 22.06
CA SER A 400 -5.40 10.72 22.91
C SER A 400 -5.25 12.24 23.05
N VAL A 401 -4.14 12.79 22.58
CA VAL A 401 -3.77 14.20 22.63
C VAL A 401 -3.55 14.70 21.20
N PRO A 402 -3.85 15.97 20.86
CA PRO A 402 -3.60 16.50 19.53
C PRO A 402 -2.13 16.39 19.11
N MET A 403 -1.86 15.64 18.03
CA MET A 403 -0.48 15.35 17.60
C MET A 403 0.25 16.63 17.17
N VAL A 404 -0.48 17.63 16.66
CA VAL A 404 0.09 18.95 16.36
C VAL A 404 0.63 19.61 17.64
N MET A 405 -0.10 19.53 18.75
CA MET A 405 0.34 20.07 20.04
C MET A 405 1.50 19.28 20.63
N GLU A 406 1.40 17.94 20.70
CA GLU A 406 2.45 17.10 21.31
C GLU A 406 3.79 17.23 20.56
N MET A 407 3.78 17.19 19.22
CA MET A 407 5.01 17.42 18.45
C MET A 407 5.58 18.80 18.70
N SER A 408 4.74 19.83 18.77
CA SER A 408 5.19 21.20 19.01
C SER A 408 5.81 21.40 20.39
N GLN A 409 5.29 20.72 21.44
CA GLN A 409 5.89 20.72 22.77
C GLN A 409 7.32 20.17 22.77
N TYR A 410 7.56 19.03 22.11
CA TYR A 410 8.91 18.45 22.02
C TYR A 410 9.84 19.21 21.07
N LEU A 411 9.32 20.01 20.13
CA LEU A 411 10.14 20.80 19.20
C LEU A 411 10.70 22.10 19.82
N GLY A 412 10.01 22.69 20.81
CA GLY A 412 10.46 23.91 21.49
C GLY A 412 10.70 25.08 20.51
N THR A 413 11.90 25.66 20.51
CA THR A 413 12.28 26.73 19.54
C THR A 413 12.22 26.27 18.08
N SER A 414 12.43 24.98 17.80
CA SER A 414 12.31 24.43 16.45
C SER A 414 10.86 24.36 15.95
N ALA A 415 9.85 24.54 16.81
CA ALA A 415 8.44 24.56 16.42
C ALA A 415 8.11 25.74 15.48
N LEU A 416 8.88 26.83 15.55
CA LEU A 416 8.73 28.01 14.67
C LEU A 416 9.81 28.07 13.59
N VAL A 417 9.44 28.50 12.38
CA VAL A 417 10.36 28.80 11.27
C VAL A 417 11.27 29.96 11.69
N SER A 418 10.70 30.99 12.33
CA SER A 418 11.42 32.13 12.90
C SER A 418 12.45 31.69 13.95
N GLY A 419 12.08 30.77 14.84
CA GLY A 419 12.97 30.15 15.83
C GLY A 419 14.14 29.41 15.18
N SER A 420 13.89 28.67 14.10
CA SER A 420 14.91 27.92 13.35
C SER A 420 15.77 28.75 12.38
N SER A 421 15.38 30.00 12.08
CA SER A 421 16.07 30.90 11.13
C SER A 421 16.70 32.15 11.76
N ALA A 422 16.51 32.35 13.07
CA ALA A 422 17.05 33.50 13.80
C ALA A 422 18.58 33.54 13.82
N ILE A 423 19.13 34.74 13.63
CA ILE A 423 20.55 35.05 13.86
C ILE A 423 20.65 35.69 15.25
N GLY A 424 20.82 34.84 16.27
CA GLY A 424 20.77 35.27 17.67
C GLY A 424 19.35 35.72 18.03
N ALA A 425 19.19 37.02 18.30
CA ALA A 425 17.90 37.65 18.62
C ALA A 425 17.28 38.44 17.44
N VAL A 426 17.83 38.28 16.22
CA VAL A 426 17.32 38.92 14.99
C VAL A 426 16.65 37.89 14.09
N ILE A 427 15.45 38.20 13.57
CA ILE A 427 14.68 37.39 12.63
C ILE A 427 14.39 38.12 11.31
N ASP A 428 13.76 37.43 10.36
CA ASP A 428 13.13 38.04 9.19
C ASP A 428 11.59 37.98 9.39
N ALA A 429 11.03 39.00 10.04
CA ALA A 429 9.60 39.01 10.37
C ALA A 429 8.69 39.13 9.14
N GLY A 430 9.16 39.73 8.05
CA GLY A 430 8.44 39.80 6.77
C GLY A 430 8.37 38.47 6.02
N ALA A 431 9.34 37.57 6.22
CA ALA A 431 9.34 36.22 5.65
C ALA A 431 8.58 35.17 6.49
N ASN A 432 8.24 35.46 7.75
CA ASN A 432 7.61 34.51 8.67
C ASN A 432 6.10 34.74 8.85
N ARG A 433 5.32 33.67 9.03
CA ARG A 433 3.87 33.71 9.27
C ARG A 433 3.39 32.55 10.15
N PHE A 434 2.42 32.82 11.03
CA PHE A 434 1.78 31.79 11.85
C PHE A 434 1.13 30.66 11.00
N SER A 435 0.65 30.98 9.81
CA SER A 435 0.03 30.04 8.87
C SER A 435 1.04 29.03 8.31
N THR A 436 2.24 29.49 7.94
CA THR A 436 3.35 28.66 7.46
C THR A 436 3.97 27.84 8.59
N ASP A 437 4.07 28.42 9.80
CA ASP A 437 4.43 27.66 11.01
C ASP A 437 3.44 26.52 11.26
N LEU A 438 2.14 26.82 11.25
CA LEU A 438 1.07 25.84 11.47
C LEU A 438 1.03 24.77 10.37
N GLU A 439 1.14 25.13 9.09
CA GLU A 439 1.21 24.16 7.98
C GLU A 439 2.36 23.17 8.20
N ARG A 440 3.56 23.68 8.49
CA ARG A 440 4.75 22.87 8.76
C ARG A 440 4.56 21.94 9.98
N LEU A 441 3.88 22.41 11.03
CA LEU A 441 3.58 21.62 12.23
C LEU A 441 2.48 20.56 11.98
N VAL A 442 1.46 20.85 11.17
CA VAL A 442 0.43 19.85 10.80
C VAL A 442 1.02 18.78 9.87
N VAL A 443 1.91 19.14 8.93
CA VAL A 443 2.63 18.13 8.14
C VAL A 443 3.57 17.30 9.03
N ALA A 444 4.24 17.91 10.00
CA ALA A 444 5.01 17.16 11.00
C ALA A 444 4.12 16.22 11.84
N ALA A 445 2.91 16.65 12.23
CA ALA A 445 1.95 15.82 12.95
C ALA A 445 1.44 14.63 12.11
N TYR A 446 1.16 14.82 10.82
CA TYR A 446 0.85 13.73 9.90
C TYR A 446 1.99 12.70 9.81
N VAL A 447 3.24 13.17 9.71
CA VAL A 447 4.42 12.29 9.72
C VAL A 447 4.60 11.58 11.06
N ALA A 448 4.33 12.25 12.18
CA ALA A 448 4.39 11.67 13.52
C ALA A 448 3.32 10.58 13.71
N THR A 449 2.06 10.86 13.37
CA THR A 449 0.94 9.90 13.43
C THR A 449 1.17 8.69 12.53
N THR A 450 1.65 8.87 11.29
CA THR A 450 2.01 7.75 10.41
C THR A 450 3.18 6.90 10.93
N ASN A 451 4.08 7.48 11.73
CA ASN A 451 5.22 6.78 12.32
C ASN A 451 5.04 6.41 13.79
N VAL A 452 3.85 6.59 14.38
CA VAL A 452 3.67 6.48 15.84
C VAL A 452 4.08 5.12 16.39
N LEU A 453 3.78 4.04 15.65
CA LEU A 453 4.18 2.68 16.02
C LEU A 453 5.66 2.43 15.74
N THR A 454 6.18 2.86 14.59
CA THR A 454 7.60 2.67 14.23
C THR A 454 8.56 3.51 15.06
N ALA A 455 8.09 4.61 15.67
CA ALA A 455 8.85 5.41 16.63
C ALA A 455 9.18 4.65 17.92
N THR A 456 8.28 3.76 18.38
CA THR A 456 8.47 2.94 19.60
C THR A 456 9.69 2.02 19.56
N THR A 457 10.21 1.73 18.36
CA THR A 457 11.40 0.89 18.14
C THR A 457 12.71 1.67 18.02
N LEU A 458 12.67 2.99 18.14
CA LEU A 458 13.78 3.91 17.83
C LEU A 458 14.26 4.73 19.04
N TYR A 459 13.88 4.31 20.25
CA TYR A 459 14.40 4.84 21.50
C TYR A 459 15.82 4.30 21.80
N PRO A 460 16.67 5.05 22.52
CA PRO A 460 18.04 4.63 22.81
C PRO A 460 18.09 3.44 23.77
N TYR A 461 19.10 2.58 23.60
CA TYR A 461 19.37 1.48 24.53
C TYR A 461 19.57 2.01 25.96
N GLY A 462 18.89 1.39 26.93
CA GLY A 462 18.90 1.82 28.34
C GLY A 462 17.86 2.88 28.71
N ALA A 463 16.98 3.31 27.80
CA ALA A 463 15.87 4.24 28.12
C ALA A 463 15.01 3.76 29.31
N SER A 464 14.82 2.44 29.45
CA SER A 464 14.11 1.80 30.57
C SER A 464 14.76 1.97 31.95
N ALA A 465 16.01 2.45 32.02
CA ALA A 465 16.67 2.83 33.27
C ALA A 465 16.49 4.31 33.64
N LEU A 466 15.89 5.12 32.74
CA LEU A 466 15.60 6.54 32.94
C LEU A 466 14.10 6.81 33.15
N VAL A 467 13.25 6.07 32.40
CA VAL A 467 11.78 6.07 32.53
C VAL A 467 11.29 4.63 32.32
N PRO A 468 10.38 4.09 33.16
CA PRO A 468 9.86 2.73 32.99
C PRO A 468 9.22 2.51 31.62
N ASN A 469 9.30 1.29 31.08
CA ASN A 469 8.65 0.94 29.82
C ASN A 469 7.21 0.47 30.07
N ASP A 470 6.22 1.27 29.65
CA ASP A 470 4.78 1.11 29.90
C ASP A 470 4.20 -0.20 29.34
N VAL A 471 4.87 -0.81 28.35
CA VAL A 471 4.47 -2.09 27.73
C VAL A 471 5.30 -3.28 28.21
N GLN A 472 6.19 -3.12 29.19
CA GLN A 472 6.91 -4.22 29.84
C GLN A 472 6.41 -4.41 31.28
N SER A 473 5.96 -5.63 31.58
CA SER A 473 5.62 -6.04 32.93
C SER A 473 6.87 -6.17 33.83
N ALA A 474 6.67 -6.23 35.15
CA ALA A 474 7.76 -6.36 36.12
C ALA A 474 8.59 -7.68 36.00
N SER A 475 8.14 -8.65 35.20
CA SER A 475 8.91 -9.86 34.83
C SER A 475 9.79 -9.68 33.58
N GLY A 476 9.77 -8.50 32.95
CA GLY A 476 10.40 -8.21 31.66
C GLY A 476 9.61 -8.70 30.44
N GLN A 477 8.43 -9.31 30.64
CA GLN A 477 7.56 -9.74 29.53
C GLN A 477 6.80 -8.56 28.95
N VAL A 478 6.82 -8.42 27.63
CA VAL A 478 6.08 -7.41 26.86
C VAL A 478 4.61 -7.81 26.78
N ILE A 479 3.69 -6.84 26.85
CA ILE A 479 2.25 -7.08 26.74
C ILE A 479 1.88 -7.67 25.36
N ASP A 480 1.03 -8.69 25.35
CA ASP A 480 0.60 -9.36 24.12
C ASP A 480 -0.09 -8.40 23.13
N GLY A 481 0.23 -8.56 21.85
CA GLY A 481 -0.36 -7.80 20.74
C GLY A 481 0.19 -6.38 20.55
N VAL A 482 1.03 -5.86 21.45
CA VAL A 482 1.78 -4.60 21.23
C VAL A 482 2.59 -4.65 19.91
N ALA A 483 2.99 -5.84 19.49
CA ALA A 483 3.71 -6.12 18.24
C ALA A 483 2.82 -6.42 17.00
N ASP A 484 1.51 -6.11 17.01
CA ASP A 484 0.59 -6.31 15.87
C ASP A 484 0.82 -5.29 14.70
N PHE A 485 2.05 -4.79 14.51
CA PHE A 485 2.43 -3.88 13.43
C PHE A 485 3.71 -4.31 12.68
N VAL A 486 4.04 -3.63 11.59
CA VAL A 486 5.24 -3.85 10.77
C VAL A 486 6.20 -2.68 10.84
N VAL A 487 7.49 -2.95 10.72
CA VAL A 487 8.54 -1.95 10.48
C VAL A 487 9.08 -2.09 9.05
N TRP A 488 9.44 -0.97 8.45
CA TRP A 488 10.00 -0.92 7.10
C TRP A 488 11.51 -0.74 7.16
N THR A 489 12.23 -1.60 6.43
CA THR A 489 13.69 -1.65 6.42
C THR A 489 14.18 -2.22 5.09
N PRO A 490 15.19 -1.65 4.43
CA PRO A 490 15.74 -2.19 3.18
C PRO A 490 16.44 -3.55 3.35
N GLU A 491 16.67 -4.00 4.59
CA GLU A 491 17.36 -5.26 4.90
C GLU A 491 16.47 -6.50 4.81
N VAL A 492 15.13 -6.35 4.90
CA VAL A 492 14.16 -7.45 4.94
C VAL A 492 13.00 -7.18 3.99
N ALA A 493 12.57 -8.23 3.28
CA ALA A 493 11.46 -8.18 2.36
C ALA A 493 10.28 -9.04 2.85
N ALA A 494 9.07 -8.53 2.63
CA ALA A 494 7.81 -9.21 2.84
C ALA A 494 7.47 -10.03 1.59
N LEU A 495 7.47 -11.35 1.67
CA LEU A 495 7.05 -12.22 0.59
C LEU A 495 5.54 -12.49 0.65
N ASN A 496 4.84 -12.40 -0.48
CA ASN A 496 3.44 -12.82 -0.62
C ASN A 496 3.35 -14.35 -0.51
N LEU A 497 2.90 -14.85 0.65
CA LEU A 497 2.96 -16.27 0.94
C LEU A 497 1.97 -17.10 0.09
N VAL A 498 0.89 -16.47 -0.40
CA VAL A 498 -0.02 -17.10 -1.38
C VAL A 498 0.72 -17.38 -2.69
N VAL A 499 1.40 -16.38 -3.27
CA VAL A 499 2.14 -16.56 -4.54
C VAL A 499 3.30 -17.54 -4.38
N VAL A 500 4.01 -17.48 -3.26
CA VAL A 500 5.08 -18.42 -2.87
C VAL A 500 4.58 -19.87 -2.81
N ILE A 501 3.38 -20.13 -2.30
CA ILE A 501 2.81 -21.49 -2.27
C ILE A 501 2.22 -21.89 -3.63
N THR A 502 1.50 -20.99 -4.31
CA THR A 502 0.75 -21.30 -5.53
C THR A 502 1.66 -21.68 -6.71
N ILE A 503 2.80 -21.02 -6.93
CA ILE A 503 3.65 -21.30 -8.10
C ILE A 503 4.26 -22.73 -8.06
N PRO A 504 4.89 -23.19 -6.97
CA PRO A 504 5.35 -24.58 -6.84
C PRO A 504 4.21 -25.61 -6.92
N VAL A 505 3.06 -25.33 -6.31
CA VAL A 505 1.90 -26.24 -6.35
C VAL A 505 1.35 -26.36 -7.78
N LEU A 506 1.23 -25.26 -8.52
CA LEU A 506 0.83 -25.29 -9.94
C LEU A 506 1.87 -26.01 -10.80
N LEU A 507 3.17 -25.81 -10.57
CA LEU A 507 4.23 -26.51 -11.28
C LEU A 507 4.15 -28.04 -11.06
N VAL A 508 3.97 -28.49 -9.81
CA VAL A 508 3.79 -29.90 -9.48
C VAL A 508 2.49 -30.46 -10.07
N ALA A 509 1.38 -29.72 -9.99
CA ALA A 509 0.10 -30.14 -10.55
C ALA A 509 0.15 -30.27 -12.08
N ILE A 510 0.75 -29.29 -12.78
CA ILE A 510 0.98 -29.31 -14.24
C ILE A 510 1.91 -30.47 -14.62
N TYR A 511 2.99 -30.70 -13.86
CA TYR A 511 3.89 -31.82 -14.08
C TYR A 511 3.20 -33.18 -13.89
N LEU A 512 2.41 -33.35 -12.82
CA LEU A 512 1.63 -34.58 -12.57
C LEU A 512 0.56 -34.79 -13.65
N CYS A 513 -0.16 -33.74 -14.06
CA CYS A 513 -1.08 -33.80 -15.21
C CYS A 513 -0.34 -34.22 -16.49
N GLY A 514 0.88 -33.70 -16.73
CA GLY A 514 1.74 -34.12 -17.84
C GLY A 514 2.15 -35.59 -17.75
N VAL A 515 2.56 -36.06 -16.57
CA VAL A 515 2.88 -37.48 -16.34
C VAL A 515 1.66 -38.36 -16.54
N ILE A 516 0.46 -37.97 -16.09
CA ILE A 516 -0.77 -38.75 -16.25
C ILE A 516 -1.23 -38.76 -17.72
N LEU A 517 -1.34 -37.60 -18.39
CA LEU A 517 -1.73 -37.52 -19.80
C LEU A 517 -0.78 -38.30 -20.70
N LEU A 518 0.52 -38.22 -20.44
CA LEU A 518 1.50 -38.98 -21.20
C LEU A 518 1.43 -40.47 -20.84
N SER A 519 1.53 -40.87 -19.57
CA SER A 519 1.65 -42.29 -19.20
C SER A 519 0.36 -43.11 -19.29
N ALA A 520 -0.82 -42.51 -19.08
CA ALA A 520 -2.10 -43.23 -19.00
C ALA A 520 -2.94 -43.20 -20.30
N THR A 521 -2.53 -42.42 -21.31
CA THR A 521 -3.17 -42.45 -22.64
C THR A 521 -2.34 -43.24 -23.65
N SER A 522 -2.80 -43.36 -24.90
CA SER A 522 -2.01 -43.94 -25.99
C SER A 522 -0.69 -43.19 -26.27
N LEU A 523 -0.53 -41.95 -25.78
CA LEU A 523 0.73 -41.22 -25.82
C LEU A 523 1.80 -41.78 -24.85
N GLY A 524 1.49 -42.80 -24.05
CA GLY A 524 2.49 -43.49 -23.22
C GLY A 524 3.57 -44.16 -24.07
N LYS A 525 3.16 -44.66 -25.24
CA LYS A 525 4.07 -45.17 -26.28
C LYS A 525 4.85 -44.05 -26.97
N ALA A 526 4.34 -42.81 -26.99
CA ALA A 526 4.97 -41.64 -27.61
C ALA A 526 6.10 -41.02 -26.77
N LYS A 527 6.11 -41.23 -25.45
CA LYS A 527 7.16 -40.72 -24.55
C LYS A 527 8.42 -41.59 -24.55
N ALA A 528 8.32 -42.85 -24.99
CA ALA A 528 9.41 -43.83 -25.00
C ALA A 528 10.04 -44.03 -26.40
N LEU A 529 9.55 -43.32 -27.41
CA LEU A 529 9.84 -43.55 -28.83
C LEU A 529 10.07 -42.22 -29.54
N GLY A 530 11.08 -42.14 -30.41
CA GLY A 530 11.31 -40.94 -31.23
C GLY A 530 10.14 -40.68 -32.18
N ALA A 531 10.01 -39.47 -32.74
CA ALA A 531 8.85 -39.15 -33.59
C ALA A 531 8.65 -40.08 -34.81
N VAL A 532 9.73 -40.72 -35.29
CA VAL A 532 9.70 -41.77 -36.32
C VAL A 532 9.08 -43.07 -35.79
N ASP A 533 9.51 -43.53 -34.62
CA ASP A 533 9.02 -44.75 -33.98
C ASP A 533 7.59 -44.58 -33.45
N LEU A 534 7.22 -43.37 -32.99
CA LEU A 534 5.85 -42.95 -32.71
C LEU A 534 4.95 -43.15 -33.93
N TYR A 535 5.39 -42.66 -35.09
CA TYR A 535 4.67 -42.76 -36.36
C TYR A 535 4.47 -44.24 -36.77
N PHE A 536 5.52 -45.08 -36.69
CA PHE A 536 5.39 -46.52 -36.95
C PHE A 536 4.51 -47.24 -35.91
N SER A 537 4.61 -46.91 -34.62
CA SER A 537 3.78 -47.52 -33.57
C SER A 537 2.29 -47.16 -33.72
N LEU A 538 1.98 -45.94 -34.19
CA LEU A 538 0.62 -45.49 -34.52
C LEU A 538 0.07 -46.20 -35.76
N ILE A 539 0.86 -46.35 -36.83
CA ILE A 539 0.46 -47.10 -38.04
C ILE A 539 0.16 -48.56 -37.68
N ASN A 540 1.05 -49.21 -36.92
CA ASN A 540 0.86 -50.60 -36.47
C ASN A 540 -0.34 -50.77 -35.51
N ALA A 541 -0.74 -49.71 -34.80
CA ALA A 541 -1.93 -49.71 -33.94
C ALA A 541 -3.25 -49.44 -34.70
N HIS A 542 -3.17 -48.86 -35.91
CA HIS A 542 -4.32 -48.52 -36.75
C HIS A 542 -4.12 -49.00 -38.20
N PRO A 543 -3.98 -50.33 -38.43
CA PRO A 543 -3.60 -50.91 -39.72
C PRO A 543 -4.63 -50.75 -40.85
N SER A 544 -5.84 -50.23 -40.56
CA SER A 544 -6.83 -49.85 -41.58
C SER A 544 -6.49 -48.54 -42.30
N ALA A 545 -5.44 -47.83 -41.89
CA ALA A 545 -4.79 -46.81 -42.69
C ALA A 545 -3.58 -47.43 -43.42
N ALA A 546 -3.70 -47.68 -44.72
CA ALA A 546 -2.65 -48.28 -45.54
C ALA A 546 -1.95 -47.23 -46.43
N ILE A 547 -0.62 -47.31 -46.51
CA ILE A 547 0.20 -46.50 -47.43
C ILE A 547 0.45 -47.29 -48.70
N GLU A 548 0.08 -46.74 -49.85
CA GLU A 548 0.43 -47.30 -51.15
C GLU A 548 1.61 -46.51 -51.74
N PHE A 549 2.80 -47.12 -51.75
CA PHE A 549 4.01 -46.51 -52.29
C PHE A 549 4.03 -46.67 -53.82
N LYS A 550 3.69 -45.60 -54.55
CA LYS A 550 3.85 -45.57 -56.01
C LYS A 550 5.34 -45.43 -56.37
N PRO A 551 5.80 -45.94 -57.54
CA PRO A 551 7.24 -46.06 -57.82
C PRO A 551 8.02 -44.74 -57.97
N TRP A 552 7.35 -43.58 -57.94
CA TRP A 552 7.95 -42.27 -58.21
C TRP A 552 7.47 -41.21 -57.20
N ASN A 553 8.12 -41.17 -56.04
CA ASN A 553 8.14 -40.09 -55.04
C ASN A 553 6.82 -39.55 -54.42
N SER A 554 5.64 -40.07 -54.75
CA SER A 554 4.42 -39.86 -53.96
C SER A 554 3.94 -41.14 -53.28
N ALA A 555 3.76 -41.04 -51.96
CA ALA A 555 3.09 -42.06 -51.15
C ALA A 555 1.68 -41.55 -50.85
N GLU A 556 0.69 -42.12 -51.52
CA GLU A 556 -0.72 -41.76 -51.37
C GLU A 556 -1.44 -42.78 -50.47
N TRP A 557 -2.50 -42.35 -49.81
CA TRP A 557 -3.26 -43.18 -48.87
C TRP A 557 -4.61 -43.51 -49.49
N ASN A 558 -4.81 -44.78 -49.83
CA ASN A 558 -6.08 -45.29 -50.31
C ASN A 558 -6.93 -45.76 -49.12
N LEU A 559 -8.00 -45.02 -48.81
CA LEU A 559 -9.04 -45.53 -47.93
C LEU A 559 -9.93 -46.48 -48.73
N HIS A 560 -9.78 -47.79 -48.52
CA HIS A 560 -10.71 -48.78 -49.05
C HIS A 560 -12.11 -48.55 -48.47
N HIS A 561 -12.98 -47.95 -49.28
CA HIS A 561 -14.42 -48.06 -49.09
C HIS A 561 -14.82 -49.50 -49.43
N GLU A 562 -14.98 -50.34 -48.42
CA GLU A 562 -15.71 -51.59 -48.59
C GLU A 562 -17.17 -51.32 -48.97
N ASN A 563 -17.71 -52.19 -49.82
CA ASN A 563 -19.09 -52.24 -50.30
C ASN A 563 -19.50 -51.19 -51.36
N GLU A 564 -19.26 -51.54 -52.63
CA GLU A 564 -20.34 -51.46 -53.62
C GLU A 564 -20.27 -52.69 -54.54
N VAL A 565 -21.30 -53.55 -54.49
CA VAL A 565 -21.41 -54.74 -55.34
C VAL A 565 -22.16 -54.36 -56.63
N PRO A 566 -21.61 -54.59 -57.82
CA PRO A 566 -22.23 -54.15 -59.07
C PRO A 566 -23.47 -55.00 -59.41
N VAL A 567 -24.66 -54.46 -59.12
CA VAL A 567 -25.95 -55.06 -59.52
C VAL A 567 -26.16 -54.90 -61.03
N PRO A 568 -26.39 -55.98 -61.80
CA PRO A 568 -26.62 -55.90 -63.24
C PRO A 568 -28.02 -55.31 -63.54
N LYS A 569 -28.08 -54.37 -64.50
CA LYS A 569 -29.33 -53.71 -64.93
C LYS A 569 -30.15 -54.60 -65.87
N PRO A 570 -31.43 -54.90 -65.58
CA PRO A 570 -32.37 -55.42 -66.55
C PRO A 570 -32.79 -54.34 -67.58
N SER A 571 -33.23 -54.74 -68.77
CA SER A 571 -33.70 -53.83 -69.82
C SER A 571 -35.22 -53.55 -69.73
N PRO A 572 -35.71 -52.44 -70.32
CA PRO A 572 -37.10 -52.00 -70.12
C PRO A 572 -38.09 -52.54 -71.16
N LYS A 573 -39.29 -52.94 -70.74
CA LYS A 573 -40.52 -52.86 -71.56
C LYS A 573 -41.83 -52.98 -70.79
N ALA A 574 -42.73 -52.02 -71.06
CA ALA A 574 -44.19 -52.14 -71.17
C ALA A 574 -45.08 -52.67 -70.00
N ALA A 575 -45.73 -51.70 -69.32
CA ALA A 575 -47.18 -51.43 -69.44
C ALA A 575 -48.24 -52.07 -68.48
N ASN A 576 -49.08 -51.14 -67.95
CA ASN A 576 -50.53 -51.19 -67.70
C ASN A 576 -51.14 -51.59 -66.32
N ALA A 577 -52.21 -50.84 -65.98
CA ALA A 577 -53.33 -51.08 -65.03
C ALA A 577 -52.99 -51.34 -63.54
N ALA A 578 -53.34 -50.44 -62.60
CA ALA A 578 -54.65 -50.32 -61.88
C ALA A 578 -54.75 -51.27 -60.65
N GLU A 579 -55.61 -51.13 -59.62
CA GLU A 579 -56.77 -50.24 -59.40
C GLU A 579 -57.12 -50.04 -57.88
N GLN A 580 -57.21 -48.79 -57.40
CA GLN A 580 -58.23 -48.24 -56.45
C GLN A 580 -58.35 -48.75 -54.96
N LYS A 581 -59.14 -47.98 -54.15
CA LYS A 581 -59.59 -48.15 -52.73
C LYS A 581 -58.52 -47.93 -51.63
N ARG A 582 -58.65 -47.04 -50.61
CA ARG A 582 -59.79 -46.33 -49.93
C ARG A 582 -60.67 -47.32 -49.10
N ILE A 583 -60.75 -47.27 -47.77
CA ILE A 583 -61.31 -46.22 -46.86
C ILE A 583 -60.82 -46.45 -45.39
N PRO A 584 -60.83 -45.45 -44.46
CA PRO A 584 -60.34 -45.56 -43.06
C PRO A 584 -61.42 -45.99 -42.04
N ASP A 585 -61.17 -45.87 -40.72
CA ASP A 585 -62.11 -45.27 -39.72
C ASP A 585 -61.50 -45.02 -38.30
N GLU A 586 -61.63 -43.77 -37.84
CA GLU A 586 -62.12 -43.21 -36.53
C GLU A 586 -61.71 -43.73 -35.10
N PRO A 587 -61.96 -42.95 -34.01
CA PRO A 587 -61.18 -43.00 -32.74
C PRO A 587 -62.02 -43.08 -31.42
N LEU A 588 -61.63 -42.33 -30.35
CA LEU A 588 -62.27 -42.18 -28.99
C LEU A 588 -61.98 -43.37 -28.01
N VAL A 589 -62.10 -43.35 -26.66
CA VAL A 589 -62.45 -42.40 -25.55
C VAL A 589 -62.04 -43.08 -24.20
N VAL A 590 -61.84 -42.49 -22.99
CA VAL A 590 -61.26 -41.21 -22.48
C VAL A 590 -61.07 -41.30 -20.93
N ASN A 591 -60.22 -40.48 -20.30
CA ASN A 591 -59.95 -40.36 -18.82
C ASN A 591 -59.29 -41.59 -18.15
N SER A 592 -58.64 -41.57 -16.97
CA SER A 592 -58.53 -40.68 -15.78
C SER A 592 -57.10 -40.86 -15.17
N GLU A 593 -56.39 -40.01 -14.42
CA GLU A 593 -56.60 -39.04 -13.31
C GLU A 593 -55.83 -39.49 -12.02
N SER A 594 -55.40 -38.54 -11.18
CA SER A 594 -55.07 -38.69 -9.74
C SER A 594 -53.66 -39.17 -9.23
N SER A 595 -52.85 -38.16 -8.87
CA SER A 595 -52.18 -37.98 -7.55
C SER A 595 -50.75 -38.49 -7.22
N MET A 596 -50.06 -37.64 -6.45
CA MET A 596 -49.06 -37.81 -5.34
C MET A 596 -48.32 -39.16 -5.16
N GLY A 597 -47.04 -39.21 -4.76
CA GLY A 597 -46.11 -38.18 -4.25
C GLY A 597 -45.22 -38.73 -3.11
N LYS A 598 -44.08 -38.08 -2.81
CA LYS A 598 -42.99 -38.51 -1.87
C LYS A 598 -42.15 -39.71 -2.38
N SER A 599 -40.92 -39.93 -1.93
CA SER A 599 -40.10 -39.20 -0.93
C SER A 599 -39.01 -38.34 -1.56
#